data_AF-A0A7S4S619-F1
#
_entry.id   AF-A0A7S4S619-F1
#
_cell.length_a   1.000
_cell.length_b   1.000
_cell.length_c   1.000
_cell.angle_alpha   90.00
_cell.angle_beta   90.00
_cell.angle_gamma   90.00
#
_symmetry.space_group_name_H-M   'P 1'
#
loop_
_entity.id
_entity.type
_entity.pdbx_description
1 polymer ?
#
loop_
_entity_poly.entity_id
_entity_poly.type
_entity_poly.pdbx_seq_one_letter_code
_entity_poly.pdbx_strand_id
1 'polypeptide(L)'
;VRLKEEEEEDDDAIDSMREAGSEPKVRVARKGERETAKQVGAWLEKARISITGMPALWKGVMVVFVLVPKAAIWKLTAETGVTFLMNTDGIDDLIVNSVALTFILAIDDMIGETLSSELTQNMLSKCEDFMIFTRHAEGMSEEDILEEFGNKQATQRISCMDVIRAILPAKLLGVVALTLMFTFSYYKTHCDYAGGFHWWPKPIRLAFSTQFSVLNAMFPNLFPVSMQEGTVWTMPSED
;
A
#
# COMPACT_ATOMS: atom_id res chain seq x y z
N VAL A 1 31.97 19.67 9.76
CA VAL A 1 32.40 18.88 10.93
C VAL A 1 31.79 17.50 10.80
N ARG A 2 30.50 17.28 11.08
CA ARG A 2 29.81 15.98 10.85
C ARG A 2 30.14 15.26 9.53
N LEU A 3 30.03 15.96 8.38
CA LEU A 3 30.36 15.40 7.06
C LEU A 3 31.85 15.06 6.82
N LYS A 4 32.75 15.30 7.79
CA LYS A 4 34.15 14.84 7.76
C LYS A 4 34.42 13.66 8.69
N GLU A 5 33.55 13.44 9.67
CA GLU A 5 33.66 12.29 10.58
C GLU A 5 33.14 11.03 9.87
N GLU A 6 32.12 11.16 9.00
CA GLU A 6 31.62 10.06 8.14
C GLU A 6 32.64 9.59 7.07
N GLU A 7 33.54 10.46 6.57
CA GLU A 7 34.60 10.03 5.63
C GLU A 7 35.75 9.26 6.31
N GLU A 8 35.95 9.41 7.63
CA GLU A 8 37.09 8.81 8.36
C GLU A 8 36.72 7.44 8.97
N GLU A 9 35.43 7.18 9.23
CA GLU A 9 34.94 5.89 9.78
C GLU A 9 34.80 4.77 8.69
N ASP A 10 34.60 5.15 7.41
CA ASP A 10 34.52 4.20 6.29
C ASP A 10 35.90 3.60 5.90
N ASP A 11 37.01 4.33 6.09
CA ASP A 11 38.36 3.86 5.74
C ASP A 11 38.85 2.74 6.69
N ASP A 12 38.57 2.84 7.99
CA ASP A 12 38.92 1.81 8.99
C ASP A 12 38.15 0.49 8.76
N ALA A 13 36.90 0.56 8.27
CA ALA A 13 36.11 -0.61 7.92
C ALA A 13 36.76 -1.43 6.79
N ILE A 14 37.37 -0.75 5.81
CA ILE A 14 37.99 -1.38 4.63
C ILE A 14 39.22 -2.22 5.00
N ASP A 15 40.11 -1.73 5.88
CA ASP A 15 41.28 -2.51 6.28
C ASP A 15 40.91 -3.67 7.23
N SER A 16 39.82 -3.58 8.00
CA SER A 16 39.33 -4.72 8.81
C SER A 16 38.84 -5.90 7.96
N MET A 17 38.21 -5.64 6.80
CA MET A 17 37.79 -6.70 5.87
C MET A 17 38.97 -7.40 5.18
N ARG A 18 40.16 -6.80 5.22
CA ARG A 18 41.37 -7.29 4.55
C ARG A 18 42.01 -8.46 5.28
N GLU A 19 41.84 -8.56 6.61
CA GLU A 19 42.37 -9.68 7.40
C GLU A 19 41.54 -10.98 7.28
N ALA A 20 40.31 -10.90 6.76
CA ALA A 20 39.39 -12.05 6.66
C ALA A 20 39.75 -13.09 5.58
N GLY A 21 40.81 -12.87 4.79
CA GLY A 21 41.42 -13.89 3.92
C GLY A 21 40.61 -14.36 2.70
N SER A 22 39.38 -13.88 2.49
CA SER A 22 38.61 -14.11 1.27
C SER A 22 38.58 -12.85 0.39
N GLU A 23 39.72 -12.50 -0.21
CA GLU A 23 39.77 -11.44 -1.22
C GLU A 23 38.70 -11.72 -2.31
N PRO A 24 37.67 -10.88 -2.47
CA PRO A 24 36.80 -10.97 -3.63
C PRO A 24 37.70 -10.78 -4.84
N LYS A 25 37.74 -11.76 -5.74
CA LYS A 25 38.66 -11.77 -6.88
C LYS A 25 38.19 -10.74 -7.91
N VAL A 26 38.45 -9.46 -7.61
CA VAL A 26 38.08 -8.29 -8.41
C VAL A 26 38.65 -8.49 -9.80
N ARG A 27 37.79 -8.95 -10.71
CA ARG A 27 38.13 -9.06 -12.12
C ARG A 27 38.39 -7.64 -12.60
N VAL A 28 39.66 -7.30 -12.77
CA VAL A 28 40.08 -6.02 -13.34
C VAL A 28 39.41 -5.90 -14.70
N ALA A 29 38.31 -5.13 -14.75
CA ALA A 29 37.52 -4.94 -15.95
C ALA A 29 38.44 -4.49 -17.07
N ARG A 30 38.39 -5.19 -18.22
CA ARG A 30 39.25 -4.90 -19.35
C ARG A 30 39.04 -3.45 -19.76
N LYS A 31 40.10 -2.78 -20.20
CA LYS A 31 40.07 -1.33 -20.53
C LYS A 31 38.87 -0.95 -21.43
N GLY A 32 38.52 -1.80 -22.40
CA GLY A 32 37.34 -1.62 -23.25
C GLY A 32 35.99 -1.68 -22.54
N GLU A 33 35.82 -2.51 -21.50
CA GLU A 33 34.57 -2.62 -20.73
C GLU A 33 34.25 -1.30 -20.00
N ARG A 34 35.29 -0.61 -19.48
CA ARG A 34 35.16 0.72 -18.88
C ARG A 34 34.79 1.80 -19.90
N GLU A 35 35.29 1.72 -21.12
CA GLU A 35 34.96 2.67 -22.20
C GLU A 35 33.51 2.45 -22.69
N THR A 36 33.06 1.21 -22.83
CA THR A 36 31.65 0.90 -23.14
C THR A 36 30.69 1.35 -22.03
N ALA A 37 31.04 1.16 -20.75
CA ALA A 37 30.21 1.60 -19.64
C ALA A 37 30.02 3.13 -19.62
N LYS A 38 31.09 3.90 -19.88
CA LYS A 38 31.02 5.37 -20.00
C LYS A 38 30.14 5.82 -21.16
N GLN A 39 30.22 5.17 -22.32
CA GLN A 39 29.35 5.50 -23.45
C GLN A 39 27.89 5.18 -23.13
N VAL A 40 27.58 4.00 -22.58
CA VAL A 40 26.22 3.63 -22.20
C VAL A 40 25.62 4.60 -21.17
N GLY A 41 26.41 5.05 -20.18
CA GLY A 41 25.99 6.09 -19.22
C GLY A 41 25.58 7.40 -19.91
N ALA A 42 26.41 7.91 -20.83
CA ALA A 42 26.11 9.14 -21.58
C ALA A 42 24.88 9.01 -22.50
N TRP A 43 24.61 7.82 -23.06
CA TRP A 43 23.37 7.55 -23.80
C TRP A 43 22.14 7.51 -22.86
N LEU A 44 22.26 6.90 -21.68
CA LEU A 44 21.19 6.83 -20.66
C LEU A 44 20.89 8.18 -19.97
N GLU A 45 21.79 9.15 -20.06
CA GLU A 45 21.54 10.54 -19.62
C GLU A 45 20.74 11.32 -20.66
N LYS A 46 20.88 10.98 -21.95
CA LYS A 46 20.20 11.67 -23.07
C LYS A 46 18.87 11.03 -23.48
N ALA A 47 18.61 9.79 -23.08
CA ALA A 47 17.39 9.06 -23.42
C ALA A 47 16.18 9.55 -22.59
N ARG A 48 15.28 10.33 -23.20
CA ARG A 48 13.94 10.58 -22.65
C ARG A 48 13.04 9.37 -22.87
N ILE A 49 12.55 8.77 -21.79
CA ILE A 49 11.62 7.64 -21.85
C ILE A 49 10.19 8.20 -21.80
N SER A 50 9.57 8.34 -22.98
CA SER A 50 8.14 8.66 -23.06
C SER A 50 7.32 7.37 -23.03
N ILE A 51 6.38 7.27 -22.09
CA ILE A 51 5.48 6.13 -21.97
C ILE A 51 4.44 6.18 -23.09
N THR A 52 4.76 5.55 -24.22
CA THR A 52 3.77 5.25 -25.25
C THR A 52 2.76 4.24 -24.71
N GLY A 53 1.46 4.57 -24.84
CA GLY A 53 0.40 3.97 -24.04
C GLY A 53 0.32 2.43 -24.10
N MET A 54 0.18 1.81 -22.93
CA MET A 54 0.08 0.36 -22.76
C MET A 54 -1.15 -0.24 -23.50
N PRO A 55 -1.00 -1.36 -24.24
CA PRO A 55 -2.10 -2.00 -24.95
C PRO A 55 -3.18 -2.53 -24.00
N ALA A 56 -4.44 -2.45 -24.42
CA ALA A 56 -5.60 -2.74 -23.58
C ALA A 56 -5.61 -4.17 -22.99
N LEU A 57 -5.14 -5.17 -23.75
CA LEU A 57 -5.02 -6.54 -23.26
C LEU A 57 -4.02 -6.66 -22.10
N TRP A 58 -2.86 -5.98 -22.20
CA TRP A 58 -1.85 -5.99 -21.14
C TRP A 58 -2.32 -5.22 -19.90
N LYS A 59 -3.09 -4.14 -20.07
CA LYS A 59 -3.80 -3.48 -18.96
C LYS A 59 -4.75 -4.45 -18.25
N GLY A 60 -5.54 -5.23 -19.01
CA GLY A 60 -6.42 -6.26 -18.47
C GLY A 60 -5.66 -7.33 -17.69
N VAL A 61 -4.55 -7.83 -18.23
CA VAL A 61 -3.66 -8.78 -17.54
C VAL A 61 -3.12 -8.18 -16.23
N MET A 62 -2.60 -6.95 -16.24
CA MET A 62 -2.09 -6.29 -15.03
C MET A 62 -3.19 -6.07 -13.99
N VAL A 63 -4.41 -5.69 -14.40
CA VAL A 63 -5.56 -5.58 -13.48
C VAL A 63 -5.90 -6.94 -12.86
N VAL A 64 -5.96 -8.02 -13.66
CA VAL A 64 -6.35 -9.34 -13.15
C VAL A 64 -5.25 -10.00 -12.31
N PHE A 65 -3.98 -9.87 -12.67
CA PHE A 65 -2.87 -10.56 -11.98
C PHE A 65 -2.18 -9.72 -10.89
N VAL A 66 -2.33 -8.40 -10.88
CA VAL A 66 -1.73 -7.52 -9.86
C VAL A 66 -2.79 -6.85 -9.00
N LEU A 67 -3.77 -6.16 -9.62
CA LEU A 67 -4.77 -5.40 -8.86
C LEU A 67 -5.74 -6.31 -8.11
N VAL A 68 -6.22 -7.41 -8.70
CA VAL A 68 -7.14 -8.33 -8.00
C VAL A 68 -6.49 -9.01 -6.79
N PRO A 69 -5.26 -9.58 -6.86
CA PRO A 69 -4.59 -10.09 -5.66
C PRO A 69 -4.31 -9.01 -4.61
N LYS A 70 -3.85 -7.80 -5.00
CA LYS A 70 -3.64 -6.71 -4.04
C LYS A 70 -4.95 -6.25 -3.38
N ALA A 71 -6.04 -6.17 -4.13
CA ALA A 71 -7.37 -5.84 -3.59
C ALA A 71 -7.93 -6.96 -2.69
N ALA A 72 -7.67 -8.23 -3.02
CA ALA A 72 -8.08 -9.36 -2.20
C ALA A 72 -7.32 -9.40 -0.86
N ILE A 73 -5.99 -9.23 -0.89
CA ILE A 73 -5.17 -9.10 0.32
C ILE A 73 -5.66 -7.92 1.16
N TRP A 74 -5.76 -6.73 0.55
CA TRP A 74 -6.23 -5.52 1.25
C TRP A 74 -7.63 -5.71 1.88
N LYS A 75 -8.57 -6.36 1.18
CA LYS A 75 -9.89 -6.68 1.74
C LYS A 75 -9.78 -7.63 2.94
N LEU A 76 -9.02 -8.72 2.81
CA LEU A 76 -8.83 -9.71 3.89
C LEU A 76 -8.15 -9.07 5.10
N THR A 77 -7.13 -8.23 4.89
CA THR A 77 -6.47 -7.45 5.95
C THR A 77 -7.44 -6.48 6.62
N ALA A 78 -8.27 -5.76 5.88
CA ALA A 78 -9.27 -4.85 6.44
C ALA A 78 -10.36 -5.60 7.24
N GLU A 79 -10.88 -6.70 6.70
CA GLU A 79 -11.91 -7.53 7.34
C GLU A 79 -11.37 -8.22 8.62
N THR A 80 -10.12 -8.70 8.57
CA THR A 80 -9.42 -9.28 9.73
C THR A 80 -9.11 -8.20 10.76
N GLY A 81 -8.62 -7.03 10.35
CA GLY A 81 -8.32 -5.91 11.24
C GLY A 81 -9.56 -5.37 11.96
N VAL A 82 -10.69 -5.22 11.27
CA VAL A 82 -11.96 -4.81 11.89
C VAL A 82 -12.49 -5.90 12.83
N THR A 83 -12.44 -7.17 12.43
CA THR A 83 -12.82 -8.31 13.30
C THR A 83 -11.95 -8.38 14.54
N PHE A 84 -10.64 -8.11 14.41
CA PHE A 84 -9.72 -8.06 15.54
C PHE A 84 -10.04 -6.90 16.48
N LEU A 85 -10.13 -5.67 15.95
CA LEU A 85 -10.44 -4.47 16.72
C LEU A 85 -11.78 -4.56 17.48
N MET A 86 -12.78 -5.25 16.93
CA MET A 86 -14.10 -5.43 17.56
C MET A 86 -14.15 -6.57 18.59
N ASN A 87 -13.20 -7.52 18.55
CA ASN A 87 -13.06 -8.60 19.53
C ASN A 87 -12.02 -8.28 20.61
N THR A 88 -11.42 -7.09 20.57
CA THR A 88 -10.35 -6.68 21.46
C THR A 88 -10.90 -5.88 22.64
N ASP A 89 -10.92 -6.47 23.83
CA ASP A 89 -11.37 -5.80 25.05
C ASP A 89 -10.29 -4.89 25.68
N GLY A 90 -9.02 -4.99 25.23
CA GLY A 90 -7.86 -4.32 25.84
C GLY A 90 -7.11 -3.34 24.94
N ILE A 91 -6.60 -2.24 25.51
CA ILE A 91 -5.81 -1.23 24.77
C ILE A 91 -4.48 -1.82 24.27
N ASP A 92 -3.85 -2.71 25.05
CA ASP A 92 -2.53 -3.28 24.72
C ASP A 92 -2.58 -4.14 23.44
N ASP A 93 -3.62 -4.96 23.30
CA ASP A 93 -3.87 -5.79 22.11
C ASP A 93 -4.12 -4.93 20.86
N LEU A 94 -4.79 -3.79 21.00
CA LEU A 94 -5.03 -2.82 19.92
C LEU A 94 -3.72 -2.17 19.45
N ILE A 95 -2.82 -1.84 20.39
CA ILE A 95 -1.48 -1.33 20.08
C ILE A 95 -0.66 -2.39 19.33
N VAL A 96 -0.62 -3.63 19.83
CA VAL A 96 0.12 -4.73 19.17
C VAL A 96 -0.38 -4.97 17.74
N ASN A 97 -1.69 -4.93 17.51
CA ASN A 97 -2.26 -5.27 16.20
C ASN A 97 -2.19 -4.12 15.18
N SER A 98 -2.26 -2.87 15.62
CA SER A 98 -1.98 -1.72 14.75
C SER A 98 -0.51 -1.66 14.32
N VAL A 99 0.43 -2.02 15.21
CA VAL A 99 1.85 -2.18 14.87
C VAL A 99 2.06 -3.35 13.89
N ALA A 100 1.46 -4.51 14.14
CA ALA A 100 1.58 -5.68 13.26
C ALA A 100 1.02 -5.40 11.84
N LEU A 101 -0.11 -4.70 11.73
CA LEU A 101 -0.69 -4.30 10.45
C LEU A 101 0.23 -3.32 9.70
N THR A 102 0.83 -2.36 10.41
CA THR A 102 1.81 -1.42 9.83
C THR A 102 3.05 -2.16 9.30
N PHE A 103 3.55 -3.18 10.02
CA PHE A 103 4.64 -4.02 9.56
C PHE A 103 4.28 -4.81 8.29
N ILE A 104 3.07 -5.38 8.22
CA ILE A 104 2.59 -6.08 7.01
C ILE A 104 2.50 -5.13 5.81
N LEU A 105 2.08 -3.87 6.02
CA LEU A 105 2.06 -2.83 4.98
C LEU A 105 3.44 -2.22 4.65
N ALA A 106 4.49 -2.55 5.40
CA ALA A 106 5.87 -2.20 5.03
C ALA A 106 6.55 -3.32 4.22
N ILE A 107 6.05 -4.56 4.34
CA ILE A 107 6.59 -5.71 3.60
C ILE A 107 6.31 -5.61 2.09
N ASP A 108 5.15 -5.10 1.65
CA ASP A 108 4.89 -5.03 0.20
C ASP A 108 5.71 -3.93 -0.50
N ASP A 109 5.99 -2.81 0.17
CA ASP A 109 6.96 -1.81 -0.29
C ASP A 109 8.39 -2.39 -0.33
N MET A 110 8.84 -3.08 0.73
CA MET A 110 10.16 -3.71 0.79
C MET A 110 10.37 -4.81 -0.28
N ILE A 111 9.33 -5.61 -0.54
CA ILE A 111 9.31 -6.59 -1.64
C ILE A 111 9.33 -5.87 -2.99
N GLY A 112 8.60 -4.76 -3.14
CA GLY A 112 8.60 -3.94 -4.35
C GLY A 112 9.97 -3.37 -4.68
N GLU A 113 10.68 -2.86 -3.67
CA GLU A 113 12.06 -2.39 -3.78
C GLU A 113 13.02 -3.52 -4.15
N THR A 114 12.97 -4.64 -3.42
CA THR A 114 13.87 -5.80 -3.61
C THR A 114 13.68 -6.51 -4.95
N LEU A 115 12.44 -6.61 -5.45
CA LEU A 115 12.15 -7.23 -6.75
C LEU A 115 12.38 -6.28 -7.93
N SER A 116 12.52 -4.98 -7.69
CA SER A 116 12.82 -4.00 -8.73
C SER A 116 14.32 -3.90 -8.96
N SER A 117 14.79 -4.36 -10.13
CA SER A 117 16.21 -4.23 -10.49
C SER A 117 16.66 -2.76 -10.47
N GLU A 118 17.92 -2.49 -10.14
CA GLU A 118 18.51 -1.13 -10.16
C GLU A 118 18.25 -0.40 -11.49
N LEU A 119 18.30 -1.15 -12.62
CA LEU A 119 17.99 -0.61 -13.94
C LEU A 119 16.53 -0.16 -14.04
N THR A 120 15.59 -0.97 -13.51
CA THR A 120 14.16 -0.61 -13.45
C THR A 120 13.96 0.63 -12.59
N GLN A 121 14.60 0.70 -11.41
CA GLN A 121 14.50 1.86 -10.51
C GLN A 121 15.06 3.13 -11.17
N ASN A 122 16.21 3.05 -11.84
CA ASN A 122 16.86 4.15 -12.57
C ASN A 122 16.08 4.57 -13.82
N MET A 123 15.37 3.65 -14.48
CA MET A 123 14.40 4.01 -15.52
C MET A 123 13.17 4.70 -14.92
N LEU A 124 12.65 4.20 -13.79
CA LEU A 124 11.45 4.75 -13.15
C LEU A 124 11.68 6.17 -12.62
N SER A 125 12.85 6.45 -12.04
CA SER A 125 13.23 7.79 -11.56
C SER A 125 13.51 8.79 -12.70
N LYS A 126 13.69 8.31 -13.93
CA LYS A 126 13.85 9.11 -15.16
C LYS A 126 12.59 9.18 -16.03
N CYS A 127 11.51 8.49 -15.66
CA CYS A 127 10.23 8.64 -16.34
C CYS A 127 9.71 10.07 -16.10
N GLU A 128 9.48 10.81 -17.19
CA GLU A 128 8.79 12.10 -17.10
C GLU A 128 7.36 11.87 -16.62
N ASP A 129 6.87 12.72 -15.73
CA ASP A 129 5.52 12.59 -15.18
C ASP A 129 4.49 12.69 -16.32
N PHE A 130 3.51 11.77 -16.32
CA PHE A 130 2.54 11.71 -17.40
C PHE A 130 1.53 12.83 -17.21
N MET A 131 1.84 14.00 -17.78
CA MET A 131 0.96 15.15 -17.76
C MET A 131 -0.38 14.81 -18.44
N ILE A 132 -1.40 14.55 -17.63
CA ILE A 132 -2.78 14.29 -18.06
C ILE A 132 -3.43 15.58 -18.64
N PHE A 133 -2.70 16.69 -18.71
CA PHE A 133 -3.17 17.95 -19.26
C PHE A 133 -3.78 17.73 -20.65
N THR A 134 -5.07 18.02 -20.73
CA THR A 134 -5.84 17.97 -21.96
C THR A 134 -5.14 18.79 -23.03
N ARG A 135 -5.06 18.23 -24.24
CA ARG A 135 -4.47 18.74 -25.49
C ARG A 135 -4.90 20.16 -25.95
N HIS A 136 -5.67 20.87 -25.14
CA HIS A 136 -5.98 22.30 -25.28
C HIS A 136 -4.90 23.22 -24.70
N ALA A 137 -4.01 22.74 -23.82
CA ALA A 137 -2.90 23.56 -23.29
C ALA A 137 -1.71 23.69 -24.26
N GLU A 138 -1.60 22.83 -25.27
CA GLU A 138 -0.55 22.91 -26.31
C GLU A 138 -0.81 24.09 -27.27
N GLY A 139 -0.50 25.31 -26.83
CA GLY A 139 -0.58 26.53 -27.65
C GLY A 139 -1.05 27.81 -26.96
N MET A 140 -1.43 27.77 -25.68
CA MET A 140 -1.71 28.97 -24.88
C MET A 140 -0.41 29.54 -24.29
N SER A 141 -0.32 30.87 -24.17
CA SER A 141 0.76 31.54 -23.43
C SER A 141 0.72 31.15 -21.95
N GLU A 142 1.86 31.21 -21.27
CA GLU A 142 1.91 31.13 -19.81
C GLU A 142 1.03 32.23 -19.16
N GLU A 143 0.92 33.38 -19.82
CA GLU A 143 0.05 34.49 -19.43
C GLU A 143 -1.44 34.18 -19.64
N ASP A 144 -1.82 33.50 -20.73
CA ASP A 144 -3.21 33.05 -20.97
C ASP A 144 -3.64 32.03 -19.90
N ILE A 145 -2.72 31.13 -19.52
CA ILE A 145 -2.95 30.14 -18.46
C ILE A 145 -3.12 30.84 -17.10
N LEU A 146 -2.25 31.78 -16.76
CA LEU A 146 -2.34 32.60 -15.55
C LEU A 146 -3.63 33.43 -15.50
N GLU A 147 -4.04 34.02 -16.63
CA GLU A 147 -5.29 34.79 -16.73
C GLU A 147 -6.53 33.88 -16.66
N GLU A 148 -6.52 32.68 -17.25
CA GLU A 148 -7.62 31.72 -17.12
C GLU A 148 -7.76 31.22 -15.67
N PHE A 149 -6.65 30.93 -14.98
CA PHE A 149 -6.67 30.60 -13.55
C PHE A 149 -7.14 31.78 -12.69
N GLY A 150 -6.65 33.00 -12.96
CA GLY A 150 -7.06 34.21 -12.26
C GLY A 150 -8.54 34.52 -12.41
N ASN A 151 -9.08 34.43 -13.63
CA ASN A 151 -10.50 34.65 -13.90
C ASN A 151 -11.39 33.55 -13.29
N LYS A 152 -10.97 32.29 -13.31
CA LYS A 152 -11.65 31.19 -12.60
C LYS A 152 -11.67 31.44 -11.09
N GLN A 153 -10.56 31.89 -10.50
CA GLN A 153 -10.43 32.15 -9.06
C GLN A 153 -11.21 33.40 -8.61
N ALA A 154 -11.23 34.47 -9.40
CA ALA A 154 -11.95 35.70 -9.10
C ALA A 154 -13.48 35.56 -9.25
N THR A 155 -13.95 34.74 -10.20
CA THR A 155 -15.40 34.56 -10.46
C THR A 155 -16.03 33.52 -9.53
N GLN A 156 -15.24 32.64 -8.91
CA GLN A 156 -15.74 31.65 -7.97
C GLN A 156 -16.11 32.28 -6.62
N ARG A 157 -17.33 32.85 -6.57
CA ARG A 157 -18.02 33.16 -5.30
C ARG A 157 -17.97 31.92 -4.41
N ILE A 158 -17.21 32.02 -3.32
CA ILE A 158 -17.01 30.93 -2.36
C ILE A 158 -18.36 30.57 -1.72
N SER A 159 -19.04 29.59 -2.32
CA SER A 159 -20.27 29.02 -1.77
C SER A 159 -19.92 28.23 -0.53
N CYS A 160 -20.78 28.26 0.49
CA CYS A 160 -20.61 27.41 1.68
C CYS A 160 -20.55 25.90 1.29
N MET A 161 -21.20 25.50 0.19
CA MET A 161 -21.04 24.15 -0.37
C MET A 161 -19.65 23.87 -0.94
N ASP A 162 -18.97 24.86 -1.51
CA ASP A 162 -17.61 24.69 -2.02
C ASP A 162 -16.62 24.62 -0.86
N VAL A 163 -16.85 25.38 0.21
CA VAL A 163 -16.11 25.24 1.48
C VAL A 163 -16.29 23.84 2.06
N ILE A 164 -17.52 23.32 2.13
CA ILE A 164 -17.77 21.95 2.62
C ILE A 164 -17.12 20.90 1.71
N ARG A 165 -17.14 21.06 0.38
CA ARG A 165 -16.46 20.16 -0.57
C ARG A 165 -14.93 20.25 -0.51
N ALA A 166 -14.38 21.42 -0.18
CA ALA A 166 -12.95 21.61 0.01
C ALA A 166 -12.47 21.05 1.36
N ILE A 167 -13.26 21.21 2.43
CA ILE A 167 -12.97 20.71 3.78
C ILE A 167 -13.20 19.19 3.89
N LEU A 168 -14.19 18.64 3.19
CA LEU A 168 -14.49 17.21 3.17
C LEU A 168 -13.96 16.57 1.88
N PRO A 169 -12.65 16.24 1.80
CA PRO A 169 -12.10 15.61 0.60
C PRO A 169 -12.84 14.29 0.35
N ALA A 170 -13.17 14.01 -0.91
CA ALA A 170 -13.87 12.78 -1.30
C ALA A 170 -13.15 11.50 -0.80
N LYS A 171 -11.83 11.57 -0.60
CA LYS A 171 -11.01 10.54 0.06
C LYS A 171 -11.46 10.24 1.49
N LEU A 172 -11.70 11.26 2.32
CA LEU A 172 -12.17 11.08 3.71
C LEU A 172 -13.57 10.48 3.75
N LEU A 173 -14.49 10.99 2.91
CA LEU A 173 -15.84 10.42 2.80
C LEU A 173 -15.79 8.95 2.33
N GLY A 174 -14.90 8.63 1.40
CA GLY A 174 -14.62 7.26 0.96
C GLY A 174 -14.14 6.38 2.12
N VAL A 175 -13.15 6.82 2.90
CA VAL A 175 -12.66 6.09 4.08
C VAL A 175 -13.77 5.89 5.13
N VAL A 176 -14.54 6.94 5.46
CA VAL A 176 -15.64 6.84 6.43
C VAL A 176 -16.73 5.86 5.96
N ALA A 177 -17.16 5.96 4.70
CA ALA A 177 -18.14 5.04 4.12
C ALA A 177 -17.62 3.60 4.10
N LEU A 178 -16.33 3.41 3.82
CA LEU A 178 -15.68 2.11 3.81
C LEU A 178 -15.57 1.50 5.21
N THR A 179 -15.18 2.27 6.22
CA THR A 179 -15.18 1.86 7.63
C THR A 179 -16.60 1.47 8.07
N LEU A 180 -17.61 2.30 7.77
CA LEU A 180 -19.01 1.98 8.07
C LEU A 180 -19.48 0.70 7.37
N MET A 181 -19.07 0.47 6.12
CA MET A 181 -19.37 -0.76 5.38
C MET A 181 -18.75 -2.00 6.03
N PHE A 182 -17.46 -1.96 6.42
CA PHE A 182 -16.82 -3.09 7.09
C PHE A 182 -17.39 -3.34 8.49
N THR A 183 -17.62 -2.29 9.29
CA THR A 183 -18.27 -2.40 10.60
C THR A 183 -19.69 -2.98 10.48
N PHE A 184 -20.49 -2.52 9.51
CA PHE A 184 -21.83 -3.08 9.28
C PHE A 184 -21.78 -4.54 8.83
N SER A 185 -20.81 -4.90 7.97
CA SER A 185 -20.58 -6.29 7.56
C SER A 185 -20.19 -7.18 8.75
N TYR A 186 -19.37 -6.65 9.68
CA TYR A 186 -19.01 -7.32 10.92
C TYR A 186 -20.25 -7.59 11.78
N TYR A 187 -21.06 -6.57 12.11
CA TYR A 187 -22.29 -6.74 12.91
C TYR A 187 -23.27 -7.72 12.26
N LYS A 188 -23.49 -7.64 10.95
CA LYS A 188 -24.37 -8.58 10.22
C LYS A 188 -23.89 -10.03 10.30
N THR A 189 -22.57 -10.25 10.41
CA THR A 189 -21.96 -11.58 10.43
C THR A 189 -21.94 -12.15 11.84
N HIS A 190 -21.51 -11.35 12.83
CA HIS A 190 -21.23 -11.79 14.20
C HIS A 190 -22.35 -11.53 15.20
N CYS A 191 -23.35 -10.70 14.87
CA CYS A 191 -24.48 -10.42 15.77
C CYS A 191 -25.80 -10.87 15.16
N ASP A 192 -26.74 -11.22 16.02
CA ASP A 192 -28.15 -11.39 15.70
C ASP A 192 -28.93 -10.12 16.10
N TYR A 193 -29.92 -9.76 15.29
CA TYR A 193 -30.73 -8.55 15.51
C TYR A 193 -31.90 -8.87 16.46
N ALA A 194 -31.84 -8.34 17.67
CA ALA A 194 -32.82 -8.59 18.73
C ALA A 194 -34.07 -7.69 18.65
N GLY A 195 -34.10 -6.76 17.69
CA GLY A 195 -35.13 -5.72 17.60
C GLY A 195 -34.74 -4.42 18.32
N GLY A 196 -35.52 -3.36 18.13
CA GLY A 196 -35.34 -2.10 18.86
C GLY A 196 -33.99 -1.40 18.68
N PHE A 197 -33.29 -1.62 17.57
CA PHE A 197 -31.89 -1.21 17.33
C PHE A 197 -30.82 -1.94 18.16
N HIS A 198 -31.19 -2.97 18.93
CA HIS A 198 -30.25 -3.79 19.68
C HIS A 198 -29.72 -4.96 18.83
N TRP A 199 -28.40 -5.16 18.90
CA TRP A 199 -27.67 -6.27 18.28
C TRP A 199 -26.99 -7.07 19.37
N TRP A 200 -27.17 -8.38 19.39
CA TRP A 200 -26.56 -9.26 20.39
C TRP A 200 -25.50 -10.14 19.71
N PRO A 201 -24.29 -10.26 20.29
CA PRO A 201 -23.25 -11.11 19.70
C PRO A 201 -23.69 -12.59 19.71
N LYS A 202 -23.37 -13.28 18.62
CA LYS A 202 -23.58 -14.73 18.48
C LYS A 202 -22.73 -15.49 19.50
N PRO A 203 -23.20 -16.65 19.98
CA PRO A 203 -22.49 -17.41 21.00
C PRO A 203 -21.16 -17.94 20.48
N ILE A 204 -20.08 -17.68 21.23
CA ILE A 204 -18.71 -17.96 20.82
C ILE A 204 -18.40 -19.44 21.03
N ARG A 205 -17.81 -20.08 20.01
CA ARG A 205 -17.36 -21.47 20.03
C ARG A 205 -15.85 -21.53 19.77
N LEU A 206 -15.16 -22.46 20.43
CA LEU A 206 -13.75 -22.72 20.15
C LEU A 206 -13.60 -23.57 18.88
N ALA A 207 -12.55 -23.30 18.11
CA ALA A 207 -12.12 -24.21 17.06
C ALA A 207 -11.56 -25.51 17.66
N PHE A 208 -11.84 -26.66 17.05
CA PHE A 208 -11.30 -27.95 17.50
C PHE A 208 -9.76 -28.03 17.43
N SER A 209 -9.12 -27.22 16.59
CA SER A 209 -7.67 -27.15 16.45
C SER A 209 -7.22 -25.76 16.03
N THR A 210 -5.99 -25.39 16.38
CA THR A 210 -5.31 -24.16 15.94
C THR A 210 -4.70 -24.29 14.53
N GLN A 211 -4.90 -25.42 13.84
CA GLN A 211 -4.33 -25.67 12.51
C GLN A 211 -5.24 -25.11 11.42
N PHE A 212 -5.06 -23.83 11.10
CA PHE A 212 -5.77 -23.19 10.00
C PHE A 212 -5.10 -23.51 8.65
N SER A 213 -5.87 -24.05 7.71
CA SER A 213 -5.42 -24.21 6.33
C SER A 213 -5.44 -22.88 5.58
N VAL A 214 -4.50 -22.65 4.67
CA VAL A 214 -4.44 -21.41 3.85
C VAL A 214 -5.77 -21.17 3.10
N LEU A 215 -6.41 -22.23 2.61
CA LEU A 215 -7.73 -22.14 1.96
C LEU A 215 -8.86 -21.69 2.88
N ASN A 216 -8.79 -22.04 4.18
CA ASN A 216 -9.73 -21.61 5.20
C ASN A 216 -9.55 -20.12 5.52
N ALA A 217 -8.29 -19.66 5.65
CA ALA A 217 -7.98 -18.25 5.82
C ALA A 217 -8.38 -17.37 4.62
N MET A 218 -8.17 -17.86 3.38
CA MET A 218 -8.53 -17.13 2.16
C MET A 218 -10.04 -17.15 1.86
N PHE A 219 -10.75 -18.22 2.23
CA PHE A 219 -12.16 -18.43 1.90
C PHE A 219 -12.96 -19.05 3.07
N PRO A 220 -13.13 -18.33 4.19
CA PRO A 220 -13.76 -18.87 5.40
C PRO A 220 -15.22 -19.33 5.16
N ASN A 221 -15.91 -18.72 4.20
CA ASN A 221 -17.27 -19.10 3.81
C ASN A 221 -17.35 -20.39 2.96
N LEU A 222 -16.27 -20.79 2.28
CA LEU A 222 -16.23 -22.02 1.47
C LEU A 222 -15.63 -23.20 2.24
N PHE A 223 -14.68 -22.92 3.13
CA PHE A 223 -14.00 -23.91 3.95
C PHE A 223 -14.12 -23.53 5.44
N PRO A 224 -15.30 -23.65 6.07
CA PRO A 224 -15.48 -23.28 7.48
C PRO A 224 -14.61 -24.13 8.41
N VAL A 225 -14.15 -23.54 9.52
CA VAL A 225 -13.42 -24.25 10.59
C VAL A 225 -14.38 -25.19 11.32
N SER A 226 -13.94 -26.40 11.66
CA SER A 226 -14.67 -27.27 12.58
C SER A 226 -14.68 -26.69 14.00
N MET A 227 -15.86 -26.25 14.45
CA MET A 227 -16.09 -25.73 15.80
C MET A 227 -16.45 -26.85 16.76
N GLN A 228 -16.00 -26.74 18.01
CA GLN A 228 -16.34 -27.68 19.08
C GLN A 228 -17.85 -27.66 19.41
N GLU A 229 -18.40 -28.81 19.80
CA GLU A 229 -19.74 -28.92 20.39
C GLU A 229 -19.73 -28.32 21.80
N GLY A 230 -19.83 -27.00 21.86
CA GLY A 230 -19.88 -26.23 23.10
C GLY A 230 -19.75 -24.74 22.82
N THR A 231 -20.59 -23.94 23.47
CA THR A 231 -20.47 -22.48 23.50
C THR A 231 -19.70 -22.09 24.74
N VAL A 232 -18.54 -21.45 24.56
CA VAL A 232 -17.74 -20.94 25.70
C VAL A 232 -18.44 -19.75 26.35
N TRP A 233 -19.09 -18.93 25.52
CA TRP A 233 -19.84 -17.78 25.97
C TRP A 233 -21.17 -17.71 25.24
N THR A 234 -22.22 -17.44 26.01
CA THR A 234 -23.59 -17.14 25.57
C THR A 234 -24.05 -15.91 26.33
N MET A 235 -24.79 -15.02 25.66
CA MET A 235 -25.51 -13.95 26.36
C MET A 235 -26.41 -14.58 27.44
N PRO A 236 -26.37 -14.10 28.71
CA PRO A 236 -27.29 -14.58 29.74
C PRO A 236 -28.73 -14.27 29.34
N SER A 237 -29.66 -15.18 29.62
CA SER A 237 -31.09 -14.89 29.55
C SER A 237 -31.49 -13.94 30.68
N GLU A 238 -32.47 -13.06 30.41
CA GLU A 238 -33.17 -12.31 31.43
C GLU A 238 -34.18 -13.25 32.12
N ASP A 239 -33.70 -13.98 33.14
CA ASP A 239 -34.49 -14.86 34.03
C ASP A 239 -35.15 -14.06 35.19
#